data_AF-A0A6N8UB29-F1
#
_entry.id   AF-A0A6N8UB29-F1
#
_cell.length_a   1.000
_cell.length_b   1.000
_cell.length_c   1.000
_cell.angle_alpha   90.00
_cell.angle_beta   90.00
_cell.angle_gamma   90.00
#
_symmetry.space_group_name_H-M   'P 1'
#
loop_
_entity.id
_entity.type
_entity.pdbx_description
1 polymer ?
#
loop_
_entity_poly.entity_id
_entity_poly.type
_entity_poly.pdbx_seq_one_letter_code
_entity_poly.pdbx_strand_id
1 'polypeptide(L)'
;MDKLKATDGFTMIEMILVLMVLLILLTISVSHGIHQGNLYFFMMEMQDHYLQLQLNAIQTHQTMTFHVQNTSLVLNHSHVSMPKGVSCDSQIFTIYPSGKVNHAGTITCYSGKQKGKLLIQLGSGHAQIQ
;
A
#
# COMPACT_ATOMS: atom_id res chain seq x y z
N MET A 1 8.47 21.76 63.32
CA MET A 1 8.21 20.37 62.86
C MET A 1 7.65 20.48 61.47
N ASP A 2 8.54 20.57 60.50
CA ASP A 2 8.21 20.69 59.08
C ASP A 2 7.59 19.39 58.60
N LYS A 3 6.29 19.44 58.26
CA LYS A 3 5.62 18.35 57.59
C LYS A 3 6.14 18.29 56.16
N LEU A 4 7.03 17.34 55.87
CA LEU A 4 7.34 16.97 54.49
C LEU A 4 6.05 16.47 53.84
N LYS A 5 5.51 17.30 52.95
CA LYS A 5 4.41 16.95 52.05
C LYS A 5 4.92 15.81 51.17
N ALA A 6 4.40 14.60 51.39
CA ALA A 6 4.63 13.48 50.50
C ALA A 6 4.13 13.90 49.11
N THR A 7 5.04 13.97 48.15
CA THR A 7 4.70 14.20 46.76
C THR A 7 3.96 12.95 46.28
N ASP A 8 2.69 13.08 45.93
CA ASP A 8 1.88 12.02 45.29
C ASP A 8 2.43 11.75 43.88
N GLY A 9 3.61 11.14 43.81
CA GLY A 9 4.20 10.65 42.58
C GLY A 9 3.65 9.29 42.24
N PHE A 10 3.22 9.09 41.00
CA PHE A 10 2.82 7.78 40.50
C PHE A 10 3.94 6.77 40.76
N THR A 11 3.58 5.64 41.35
CA THR A 11 4.53 4.54 41.53
C THR A 11 4.94 3.98 40.17
N MET A 12 6.16 3.45 40.06
CA MET A 12 6.64 2.82 38.81
C MET A 12 5.66 1.76 38.28
N ILE A 13 4.96 1.07 39.17
CA ILE A 13 3.95 0.05 38.84
C ILE A 13 2.70 0.68 38.22
N GLU A 14 2.20 1.79 38.75
CA GLU A 14 1.06 2.51 38.16
C GLU A 14 1.41 3.04 36.76
N MET A 15 2.63 3.54 36.55
CA MET A 15 3.08 3.97 35.22
C MET A 15 3.11 2.82 34.21
N ILE A 16 3.55 1.63 34.62
CA ILE A 16 3.53 0.43 33.77
C ILE A 16 2.09 0.00 33.46
N LEU A 17 1.19 0.06 34.44
CA LEU A 17 -0.23 -0.25 34.23
C LEU A 17 -0.90 0.71 33.24
N VAL A 18 -0.63 2.01 33.36
CA VAL A 18 -1.14 3.02 32.43
C VAL A 18 -0.60 2.78 31.02
N LEU A 19 0.70 2.48 30.88
CA LEU A 19 1.30 2.13 29.59
C LEU A 19 0.68 0.88 28.96
N MET A 20 0.43 -0.16 29.76
CA MET A 20 -0.25 -1.38 29.29
C MET A 20 -1.66 -1.09 28.77
N VAL A 21 -2.44 -0.30 29.50
CA VAL A 21 -3.79 0.10 29.06
C VAL A 21 -3.72 0.90 27.75
N LEU A 22 -2.78 1.83 27.62
CA LEU A 22 -2.58 2.59 26.38
C LEU A 22 -2.19 1.69 25.21
N LEU A 23 -1.30 0.72 25.41
CA LEU A 23 -0.92 -0.24 24.35
C LEU A 23 -2.12 -1.09 23.90
N ILE A 24 -2.95 -1.56 24.83
CA ILE A 24 -4.17 -2.31 24.51
C ILE A 24 -5.15 -1.43 23.72
N LEU A 25 -5.38 -0.19 24.15
CA LEU A 25 -6.29 0.72 23.43
C LEU A 25 -5.78 1.06 22.02
N LEU A 26 -4.46 1.25 21.85
CA LEU A 26 -3.85 1.49 20.55
C LEU A 26 -4.05 0.29 19.61
N THR A 27 -3.80 -0.94 20.08
CA THR A 27 -3.98 -2.15 19.25
C THR A 27 -5.43 -2.38 18.82
N ILE A 28 -6.40 -2.10 19.68
CA ILE A 28 -7.83 -2.21 19.35
C ILE A 28 -8.25 -1.15 18.33
N SER A 29 -7.78 0.08 18.49
CA SER A 29 -8.08 1.20 17.58
C SER A 29 -7.50 0.97 16.18
N VAL A 30 -6.29 0.42 16.12
CA VAL A 30 -5.60 0.07 14.87
C VAL A 30 -6.32 -1.09 14.15
N SER A 31 -6.82 -2.09 14.87
CA SER A 31 -7.51 -3.22 14.23
C SER A 31 -8.85 -2.86 13.58
N HIS A 32 -9.62 -1.93 14.16
CA HIS A 32 -10.92 -1.52 13.60
C HIS A 32 -10.81 -0.54 12.42
N GLY A 33 -9.76 0.28 12.36
CA GLY A 33 -9.53 1.23 11.27
C GLY A 33 -8.93 0.62 10.00
N ILE A 34 -8.19 -0.49 10.11
CA ILE A 34 -7.42 -1.07 8.99
C ILE A 34 -8.26 -2.00 8.11
N HIS A 35 -9.39 -2.52 8.60
CA HIS A 35 -10.19 -3.49 7.86
C HIS A 35 -10.92 -2.92 6.62
N GLN A 36 -10.90 -1.61 6.42
CA GLN A 36 -11.12 -1.00 5.11
C GLN A 36 -9.77 -0.54 4.59
N GLY A 37 -9.11 -1.40 3.80
CA GLY A 37 -7.87 -1.07 3.14
C GLY A 37 -8.03 0.27 2.42
N ASN A 38 -7.33 1.28 2.91
CA ASN A 38 -7.37 2.62 2.32
C ASN A 38 -6.89 2.47 0.88
N LEU A 39 -7.82 2.69 -0.06
CA LEU A 39 -7.57 2.51 -1.48
C LEU A 39 -6.33 3.32 -1.90
N TYR A 40 -6.12 4.48 -1.29
CA TYR A 40 -4.94 5.31 -1.54
C TYR A 40 -3.60 4.59 -1.23
N PHE A 41 -3.49 3.91 -0.09
CA PHE A 41 -2.27 3.17 0.25
C PHE A 41 -2.05 2.01 -0.73
N PHE A 42 -3.11 1.30 -1.10
CA PHE A 42 -3.02 0.25 -2.12
C PHE A 42 -2.58 0.80 -3.49
N MET A 43 -3.12 1.95 -3.92
CA MET A 43 -2.72 2.60 -5.17
C MET A 43 -1.24 3.02 -5.16
N MET A 44 -0.74 3.49 -4.01
CA MET A 44 0.68 3.83 -3.83
C MET A 44 1.58 2.61 -3.87
N GLU A 45 1.20 1.53 -3.19
CA GLU A 45 1.91 0.25 -3.23
C GLU A 45 1.92 -0.34 -4.65
N MET A 46 0.80 -0.24 -5.37
CA MET A 46 0.69 -0.66 -6.77
C MET A 46 1.60 0.15 -7.70
N GLN A 47 1.68 1.47 -7.51
CA GLN A 47 2.59 2.34 -8.26
C GLN A 47 4.05 1.97 -7.99
N ASP A 48 4.42 1.71 -6.73
CA ASP A 48 5.78 1.30 -6.36
C ASP A 48 6.15 -0.05 -6.98
N HIS A 49 5.27 -1.05 -6.92
CA HIS A 49 5.49 -2.34 -7.58
C HIS A 49 5.65 -2.22 -9.10
N TYR A 50 4.86 -1.36 -9.73
CA TYR A 50 5.02 -1.08 -11.16
C TYR A 50 6.39 -0.45 -11.46
N LEU A 51 6.81 0.54 -10.67
CA LEU A 51 8.12 1.19 -10.83
C LEU A 51 9.27 0.18 -10.64
N GLN A 52 9.19 -0.67 -9.62
CA GLN A 52 10.16 -1.73 -9.39
C GLN A 52 10.23 -2.70 -10.58
N LEU A 53 9.08 -3.08 -11.13
CA LEU A 53 9.03 -3.95 -12.32
C LEU A 53 9.68 -3.27 -13.54
N GLN A 54 9.46 -1.98 -13.72
CA GLN A 54 10.08 -1.19 -14.78
C GLN A 54 11.61 -1.09 -14.60
N LEU A 55 12.08 -0.82 -13.38
CA LEU A 55 13.51 -0.82 -13.05
C LEU A 55 14.13 -2.19 -13.30
N ASN A 56 13.46 -3.27 -12.89
CA ASN A 56 13.91 -4.64 -13.14
C ASN A 56 13.99 -4.94 -14.64
N ALA A 57 13.04 -4.49 -15.46
CA ALA A 57 13.08 -4.66 -16.92
C ALA A 57 14.32 -3.99 -17.52
N ILE A 58 14.65 -2.78 -17.06
CA ILE A 58 15.82 -2.01 -17.50
C ILE A 58 17.12 -2.69 -17.04
N GLN A 59 17.21 -3.11 -15.78
CA GLN A 59 18.42 -3.72 -15.20
C GLN A 59 18.73 -5.10 -15.78
N THR A 60 17.69 -5.93 -15.96
CA THR A 60 17.84 -7.31 -16.48
C THR A 60 17.87 -7.38 -18.00
N HIS A 61 17.59 -6.26 -18.68
CA HIS A 61 17.37 -6.19 -20.12
C HIS A 61 16.29 -7.16 -20.65
N GLN A 62 15.35 -7.55 -19.79
CA GLN A 62 14.25 -8.46 -20.14
C GLN A 62 12.92 -7.72 -20.19
N THR A 63 12.02 -8.23 -21.03
CA THR A 63 10.66 -7.73 -21.10
C THR A 63 9.88 -8.25 -19.89
N MET A 64 9.23 -7.34 -19.17
CA MET A 64 8.41 -7.67 -18.00
C MET A 64 6.93 -7.47 -18.34
N THR A 65 6.06 -8.24 -17.68
CA THR A 65 4.61 -8.13 -17.85
C THR A 65 3.95 -7.72 -16.54
N PHE A 66 3.09 -6.71 -16.61
CA PHE A 66 2.28 -6.26 -15.51
C PHE A 66 0.81 -6.54 -15.85
N HIS A 67 0.25 -7.57 -15.23
CA HIS A 67 -1.12 -7.98 -15.47
C HIS A 67 -1.96 -7.75 -14.23
N VAL A 68 -2.90 -6.82 -14.35
CA VAL A 68 -3.92 -6.55 -13.35
C VAL A 68 -5.13 -7.40 -13.69
N GLN A 69 -5.56 -8.23 -12.76
CA GLN A 69 -6.83 -8.97 -12.82
C GLN A 69 -7.77 -8.41 -11.75
N ASN A 70 -9.05 -8.78 -11.82
CA ASN A 70 -10.08 -8.24 -10.93
C ASN A 70 -9.76 -8.39 -9.44
N THR A 71 -9.02 -9.43 -9.04
CA THR A 71 -8.72 -9.77 -7.63
C THR A 71 -7.25 -10.13 -7.37
N SER A 72 -6.38 -10.02 -8.37
CA SER A 72 -4.97 -10.36 -8.25
C SER A 72 -4.09 -9.54 -9.21
N LEU A 73 -2.87 -9.29 -8.76
CA LEU A 73 -1.82 -8.69 -9.54
C LEU A 73 -0.81 -9.79 -9.91
N VAL A 74 -0.57 -9.96 -11.22
CA VAL A 74 0.45 -10.87 -11.73
C VAL A 74 1.59 -10.02 -12.26
N LEU A 75 2.71 -10.04 -11.52
CA LEU A 75 3.94 -9.32 -11.81
C LEU A 75 4.95 -10.31 -12.37
N ASN A 76 4.98 -10.48 -13.69
CA ASN A 76 5.80 -11.47 -14.39
C ASN A 76 5.60 -12.92 -13.86
N HIS A 77 6.35 -13.32 -12.82
CA HIS A 77 6.26 -14.64 -12.15
C HIS A 77 5.75 -14.57 -10.69
N SER A 78 5.52 -13.37 -10.16
CA SER A 78 5.05 -13.17 -8.78
C SER A 78 3.55 -12.90 -8.78
N HIS A 79 2.84 -13.60 -7.90
CA HIS A 79 1.41 -13.43 -7.71
C HIS A 79 1.15 -12.66 -6.42
N VAL A 80 0.57 -11.47 -6.51
CA VAL A 80 0.20 -10.64 -5.36
C VAL A 80 -1.32 -10.60 -5.28
N SER A 81 -1.86 -11.17 -4.21
CA SER A 81 -3.30 -11.14 -3.96
C SER A 81 -3.74 -9.73 -3.56
N MET A 82 -4.83 -9.23 -4.12
CA MET A 82 -5.35 -7.93 -3.73
C MET A 82 -5.95 -7.96 -2.32
N PRO A 83 -5.83 -6.85 -1.57
CA PRO A 83 -6.43 -6.75 -0.25
C PRO A 83 -7.95 -6.93 -0.32
N LYS A 84 -8.53 -7.50 0.74
CA LYS A 84 -9.96 -7.79 0.81
C LYS A 84 -10.78 -6.51 0.60
N GLY A 85 -11.72 -6.54 -0.33
CA GLY A 85 -12.61 -5.42 -0.65
C GLY A 85 -12.10 -4.48 -1.74
N VAL A 86 -10.89 -4.69 -2.27
CA VAL A 86 -10.36 -3.95 -3.43
C VAL A 86 -10.51 -4.78 -4.70
N SER A 87 -11.03 -4.16 -5.76
CA SER A 87 -11.13 -4.75 -7.10
C SER A 87 -10.63 -3.74 -8.14
N CYS A 88 -10.00 -4.20 -9.21
CA CYS A 88 -9.46 -3.33 -10.26
C CYS A 88 -9.88 -3.78 -11.65
N ASP A 89 -9.96 -2.85 -12.60
CA ASP A 89 -10.18 -3.17 -14.00
C ASP A 89 -9.00 -4.00 -14.53
N SER A 90 -9.31 -5.10 -15.24
CA SER A 90 -8.26 -5.94 -15.78
C SER A 90 -7.56 -5.28 -16.97
N GLN A 91 -6.24 -5.15 -16.88
CA GLN A 91 -5.38 -4.65 -17.95
C GLN A 91 -4.01 -5.32 -17.93
N ILE A 92 -3.39 -5.39 -19.09
CA ILE A 92 -2.08 -6.02 -19.27
C ILE A 92 -1.14 -5.02 -19.92
N PHE A 93 -0.04 -4.70 -19.25
CA PHE A 93 1.02 -3.85 -19.78
C PHE A 93 2.28 -4.67 -20.00
N THR A 94 2.93 -4.46 -21.14
CA THR A 94 4.24 -5.04 -21.44
C THR A 94 5.27 -3.93 -21.32
N ILE A 95 6.23 -4.12 -20.42
CA ILE A 95 7.31 -3.18 -20.14
C ILE A 95 8.58 -3.70 -20.82
N TYR A 96 9.09 -2.92 -21.76
CA TYR A 96 10.30 -3.26 -22.51
C TYR A 96 11.58 -2.91 -21.73
N PRO A 97 12.73 -3.49 -22.10
CA PRO A 97 14.04 -3.16 -21.52
C PRO A 97 14.44 -1.68 -21.57
N SER A 98 13.80 -0.91 -22.46
CA SER A 98 13.98 0.54 -22.55
C SER A 98 13.19 1.34 -21.51
N GLY A 99 12.44 0.66 -20.63
CA GLY A 99 11.48 1.27 -19.71
C GLY A 99 10.17 1.69 -20.37
N LYS A 100 10.03 1.53 -21.69
CA LYS A 100 8.82 1.90 -22.44
C LYS A 100 7.72 0.85 -22.26
N VAL A 101 6.48 1.29 -22.44
CA VAL A 101 5.30 0.41 -22.44
C VAL A 101 4.72 0.21 -23.83
N ASN A 102 4.04 -0.90 -24.04
CA ASN A 102 3.36 -1.24 -25.30
C ASN A 102 2.16 -0.33 -25.61
N HIS A 103 1.44 0.18 -24.61
CA HIS A 103 0.35 1.14 -24.77
C HIS A 103 0.15 2.00 -23.52
N ALA A 104 -0.55 3.14 -23.68
CA ALA A 104 -1.08 3.90 -22.56
C ALA A 104 -2.39 3.27 -22.07
N GLY A 105 -2.64 3.38 -20.77
CA GLY A 105 -3.88 2.91 -20.17
C GLY A 105 -4.09 3.49 -18.79
N THR A 106 -5.33 3.41 -18.30
CA THR A 106 -5.67 3.82 -16.94
C THR A 106 -6.25 2.62 -16.21
N ILE A 107 -5.58 2.17 -15.16
CA ILE A 107 -6.11 1.12 -14.30
C ILE A 107 -6.98 1.78 -13.25
N THR A 108 -8.24 1.35 -13.18
CA THR A 108 -9.17 1.84 -12.16
C THR A 108 -9.31 0.81 -11.07
N CYS A 109 -9.18 1.22 -9.82
CA CYS A 109 -9.43 0.37 -8.67
C CYS A 109 -10.57 0.92 -7.82
N TYR A 110 -11.30 0.02 -7.19
CA TYR A 110 -12.52 0.27 -6.43
C TYR A 110 -12.41 -0.38 -5.06
N SER A 111 -12.73 0.38 -4.02
CA SER A 111 -12.87 -0.13 -2.64
C SER A 111 -14.18 0.42 -2.07
N GLY A 112 -15.22 -0.41 -2.06
CA GLY A 112 -16.58 0.03 -1.72
C GLY A 112 -17.07 1.17 -2.64
N LYS A 113 -17.19 2.39 -2.10
CA LYS A 113 -17.58 3.60 -2.86
C LYS A 113 -16.39 4.43 -3.36
N GLN A 114 -15.17 4.12 -2.91
CA GLN A 114 -13.97 4.84 -3.30
C GLN A 114 -13.46 4.33 -4.66
N LYS A 115 -12.93 5.26 -5.45
CA LYS A 115 -12.36 5.01 -6.78
C LYS A 115 -10.98 5.64 -6.86
N GLY A 116 -9.99 4.88 -7.27
CA GLY A 116 -8.63 5.32 -7.54
C GLY A 116 -8.25 5.02 -8.98
N LYS A 117 -7.45 5.88 -9.59
CA LYS A 117 -7.00 5.69 -10.98
C LYS A 117 -5.47 5.75 -11.06
N LEU A 118 -4.87 4.79 -11.75
CA LEU A 118 -3.45 4.77 -12.04
C LEU A 118 -3.29 4.92 -13.56
N LEU A 119 -2.80 6.08 -13.99
CA LEU A 119 -2.54 6.38 -15.39
C LEU A 119 -1.12 5.93 -15.75
N ILE A 120 -0.99 5.14 -16.81
CA ILE A 120 0.29 4.75 -17.40
C ILE A 120 0.43 5.46 -18.74
N GLN A 121 1.46 6.29 -18.87
CA GLN A 121 1.70 7.11 -20.06
C GLN A 121 2.42 6.32 -21.15
N LEU A 122 2.02 6.55 -22.41
CA LEU A 122 2.70 6.00 -23.58
C LEU A 122 4.10 6.60 -23.71
N GLY A 123 5.06 5.81 -24.16
CA GLY A 123 6.44 6.26 -24.35
C GLY A 123 7.27 5.99 -23.11
N SER A 124 7.29 6.89 -22.12
CA SER A 124 8.11 6.75 -20.91
C SER A 124 7.65 5.61 -19.99
N GLY A 125 6.41 5.15 -20.12
CA GLY A 125 5.82 4.18 -19.21
C GLY A 125 5.59 4.72 -17.81
N HIS A 126 5.64 6.05 -17.61
CA HIS A 126 5.47 6.66 -16.29
C HIS A 126 4.07 6.38 -15.73
N ALA A 127 4.00 5.88 -14.49
CA ALA A 127 2.77 5.61 -13.77
C ALA A 127 2.48 6.72 -12.76
N GLN A 128 1.27 7.29 -12.81
CA GLN A 128 0.82 8.39 -11.94
C GLN A 128 -0.58 8.13 -11.40
N ILE A 129 -0.78 8.37 -10.10
CA ILE A 129 -2.09 8.29 -9.45
C ILE A 129 -2.91 9.56 -9.74
N GLN A 130 -4.19 9.38 -10.08
CA GLN A 130 -5.20 10.42 -10.30
C GLN A 130 -6.34 10.34 -9.27
#